data_AF-A0A6B2LYS0-F1
#
_entry.id   AF-A0A6B2LYS0-F1
#
_cell.length_a   1.000
_cell.length_b   1.000
_cell.length_c   1.000
_cell.angle_alpha   90.00
_cell.angle_beta   90.00
_cell.angle_gamma   90.00
#
_symmetry.space_group_name_H-M   'P 1'
#
loop_
_entity.id
_entity.type
_entity.pdbx_description
1 polymer ?
#
loop_
_entity_poly.entity_id
_entity_poly.type
_entity_poly.pdbx_seq_one_letter_code
_entity_poly.pdbx_strand_id
1 'polypeptide(L)' 'MFDKKQLDKVQKLDREKILEIIKKDISNLKRLRHPSIVRVTQPLIEDKSMLIMETEPIFASLANVY' A
#
# COMPACT_ATOMS: atom_id res chain seq x y z
N MET A 1 4.68 -5.39 -0.86
CA MET A 1 5.94 -4.63 -0.79
C MET A 1 6.05 -3.74 -2.01
N PHE A 2 6.23 -2.44 -1.82
CA PHE A 2 6.32 -1.46 -2.91
C PHE A 2 7.74 -0.90 -2.97
N ASP A 3 8.38 -0.96 -4.14
CA ASP A 3 9.74 -0.45 -4.35
C ASP A 3 9.67 0.96 -4.94
N LYS A 4 10.24 1.94 -4.23
CA LYS A 4 10.28 3.34 -4.65
C LYS A 4 11.05 3.52 -5.97
N LYS A 5 11.92 2.57 -6.36
CA LYS A 5 12.61 2.56 -7.67
C LYS A 5 11.68 2.38 -8.86
N GLN A 6 10.50 1.77 -8.65
CA GLN A 6 9.49 1.65 -9.70
C GLN A 6 9.00 3.02 -10.20
N LEU A 7 9.21 4.07 -9.41
CA LEU A 7 8.86 5.46 -9.74
C LEU A 7 10.01 6.25 -10.37
N ASP A 8 11.17 5.65 -10.67
CA ASP A 8 12.31 6.40 -11.20
C ASP A 8 12.09 6.95 -12.62
N LYS A 9 11.11 6.40 -13.36
CA LYS A 9 10.70 6.91 -14.68
C LYS A 9 9.62 8.00 -14.61
N VAL A 10 9.09 8.29 -13.42
CA VAL A 10 8.00 9.24 -13.19
C VAL A 10 8.58 10.60 -12.82
N GLN A 11 7.94 11.69 -13.28
CA GLN A 11 8.36 13.04 -12.91
C GLN A 11 8.35 13.21 -11.39
N LYS A 12 9.33 13.97 -10.87
CA LYS A 12 9.55 14.14 -9.42
C LYS A 12 8.28 14.58 -8.67
N LEU A 13 7.51 15.49 -9.26
CA LEU A 13 6.26 15.98 -8.67
C LEU A 13 5.20 14.88 -8.56
N ASP A 14 5.05 14.05 -9.58
CA ASP A 14 4.07 12.97 -9.59
C ASP A 14 4.52 11.80 -8.70
N ARG A 15 5.84 11.60 -8.56
CA ARG A 15 6.39 10.65 -7.58
C ARG A 15 5.99 11.01 -6.15
N GLU A 16 6.09 12.28 -5.77
CA GLU A 16 5.68 12.74 -4.44
C GLU A 16 4.18 12.55 -4.21
N LYS A 17 3.35 12.91 -5.21
CA LYS A 17 1.90 12.69 -5.15
C LYS A 17 1.53 11.22 -5.00
N ILE A 18 2.16 10.33 -5.78
CA ILE A 18 1.89 8.89 -5.69
C ILE A 18 2.27 8.36 -4.29
N LEU A 19 3.40 8.79 -3.75
CA LEU A 19 3.80 8.41 -2.40
C LEU A 19 2.83 8.94 -1.34
N GLU A 20 2.33 10.17 -1.47
CA GLU A 20 1.29 10.71 -0.58
C GLU A 20 -0.01 9.90 -0.65
N ILE A 21 -0.48 9.57 -1.85
CA ILE A 21 -1.70 8.77 -2.05
C ILE A 21 -1.53 7.41 -1.35
N ILE A 22 -0.42 6.71 -1.60
CA ILE A 22 -0.13 5.42 -0.98
C ILE A 22 -0.11 5.55 0.55
N LYS A 23 0.58 6.56 1.10
CA LYS A 23 0.62 6.79 2.55
C LYS A 23 -0.77 7.04 3.14
N LYS A 24 -1.60 7.83 2.44
CA LYS A 24 -2.96 8.16 2.85
C LYS A 24 -3.88 6.94 2.84
N ASP A 25 -3.86 6.16 1.76
CA ASP A 25 -4.70 4.96 1.62
C ASP A 25 -4.34 3.91 2.67
N ILE A 26 -3.05 3.73 2.91
CA ILE A 26 -2.53 2.85 3.97
C ILE A 26 -2.98 3.32 5.36
N SER A 27 -2.93 4.62 5.63
CA SER A 27 -3.41 5.19 6.89
C SER A 27 -4.92 5.00 7.07
N ASN A 28 -5.70 5.10 5.98
CA ASN A 28 -7.13 4.83 5.99
C ASN A 28 -7.45 3.36 6.27
N LEU A 29 -6.74 2.43 5.60
CA LEU A 29 -6.86 0.98 5.83
C LEU A 29 -6.57 0.60 7.29
N LYS A 30 -5.59 1.26 7.94
CA LYS A 30 -5.30 1.05 9.37
C LYS A 30 -6.45 1.47 10.30
N ARG A 31 -7.24 2.48 9.92
CA ARG A 31 -8.33 3.03 10.75
C ARG A 31 -9.63 2.25 10.62
N LEU A 32 -9.84 1.55 9.52
CA LEU A 32 -11.02 0.72 9.29
C LEU A 32 -10.94 -0.55 10.15
N ARG A 33 -11.95 -0.76 11.00
CA ARG A 33 -12.09 -1.95 11.84
C ARG A 33 -13.47 -2.55 11.62
N HIS A 34 -13.59 -3.40 10.60
CA HIS A 34 -14.83 -4.10 10.27
C HIS A 34 -14.51 -5.54 9.84
N PRO A 35 -15.30 -6.55 10.25
CA PRO A 35 -15.04 -7.96 9.91
C PRO A 35 -15.02 -8.25 8.39
N SER A 36 -15.70 -7.44 7.60
CA SER A 36 -15.75 -7.57 6.12
C SER A 36 -14.71 -6.73 5.38
N ILE A 37 -13.74 -6.13 6.09
CA ILE A 37 -12.67 -5.32 5.49
C ILE A 37 -11.33 -5.98 5.84
N VAL A 38 -10.46 -6.09 4.84
CA VAL A 38 -9.10 -6.64 5.01
C VAL A 38 -8.37 -5.91 6.12
N ARG A 39 -7.92 -6.67 7.12
CA ARG A 39 -7.22 -6.13 8.26
C ARG A 39 -5.73 -5.98 7.98
N VAL A 40 -5.19 -4.83 8.35
CA VAL A 40 -3.74 -4.57 8.37
C VAL A 40 -3.16 -5.20 9.64
N THR A 41 -2.24 -6.17 9.49
CA THR A 41 -1.54 -6.84 10.60
C THR A 41 -0.33 -6.03 11.05
N GLN A 42 0.42 -5.46 10.10
CA GLN A 42 1.54 -4.58 10.38
C GLN A 42 1.34 -3.19 9.76
N PRO A 43 1.56 -2.11 10.53
CA PRO A 43 1.44 -0.75 10.01
C PRO A 43 2.49 -0.47 8.93
N LEU A 44 2.36 0.66 8.24
CA LEU A 44 3.34 1.10 7.24
C LEU A 44 4.75 1.17 7.82
N ILE A 45 5.65 0.39 7.26
CA ILE A 45 7.09 0.50 7.46
C ILE A 45 7.66 1.23 6.25
N GLU A 46 8.28 2.37 6.50
CA GLU A 46 8.97 3.14 5.48
C GLU A 46 10.47 2.89 5.59
N ASP A 47 11.03 2.30 4.54
CA ASP A 47 12.47 2.16 4.34
C ASP A 47 12.97 3.19 3.31
N LYS A 48 14.30 3.33 3.18
CA LYS A 48 14.94 4.22 2.22
C LYS A 48 14.51 3.90 0.79
N SER A 49 14.40 2.63 0.44
CA SER A 49 14.02 2.19 -0.90
C SER A 49 12.59 1.68 -1.01
N MET A 50 11.92 1.35 0.08
CA MET A 50 10.65 0.59 0.02
C MET A 50 9.59 1.11 0.98
N LEU A 51 8.34 0.78 0.67
CA LEU A 51 7.19 0.91 1.55
C LEU A 51 6.57 -0.48 1.75
N ILE A 52 6.40 -0.87 3.00
CA ILE A 52 5.95 -2.21 3.38
C ILE A 52 4.73 -2.11 4.29
N MET A 53 3.72 -2.92 3.99
CA MET A 53 2.55 -3.16 4.81
C MET A 53 2.29 -4.66 4.74
N GLU A 54 1.85 -5.23 5.86
CA GLU A 54 1.29 -6.58 5.88
C GLU A 54 -0.19 -6.52 6.21
N THR A 55 -0.96 -7.26 5.43
CA THR A 55 -2.38 -7.52 5.69
C THR A 55 -2.55 -8.96 6.14
N GLU A 56 -3.75 -9.31 6.58
CA GLU A 56 -4.13 -10.71 6.69
C GLU A 56 -4.05 -11.42 5.33
N PRO A 57 -3.92 -12.77 5.31
CA PRO A 57 -3.89 -13.53 4.07
C PRO A 57 -5.16 -13.32 3.24
N ILE A 58 -5.00 -12.96 1.98
CA ILE A 58 -6.10 -12.82 1.01
C ILE A 58 -6.09 -14.06 0.12
N PHE A 59 -7.19 -14.82 0.12
CA PHE A 59 -7.27 -16.07 -0.66
C PHE A 59 -7.35 -15.81 -2.17
N ALA A 60 -8.16 -14.83 -2.58
CA ALA A 60 -8.32 -14.45 -3.98
C ALA A 60 -8.76 -12.99 -4.10
N SER A 61 -8.42 -12.36 -5.21
CA SER A 61 -9.02 -11.09 -5.65
C SER A 61 -9.80 -11.34 -6.94
N LEU A 62 -10.84 -10.55 -7.20
CA LEU A 62 -11.62 -10.69 -8.43
C LEU A 62 -10.77 -10.51 -9.69
N ALA A 63 -9.70 -9.69 -9.60
CA ALA A 63 -8.73 -9.50 -10.68
C ALA A 63 -7.92 -10.76 -11.01
N ASN A 64 -7.93 -11.78 -10.14
CA ASN A 64 -7.15 -13.00 -10.30
C ASN A 64 -8.00 -14.21 -10.75
N VAL A 65 -9.30 -14.01 -10.98
CA VAL A 65 -10.29 -15.06 -11.27
C VAL A 65 -10.76 -15.01 -12.75
N TYR A 66 -10.29 -14.06 -13.55
CA TYR A 66 -10.58 -13.96 -14.99
C TYR A 66 -9.32 -13.67 -15.81
#